data_AF-A0A417L1H6-F1
#
_entry.id   AF-A0A417L1H6-F1
#
_cell.length_a   1.000
_cell.length_b   1.000
_cell.length_c   1.000
_cell.angle_alpha   90.00
_cell.angle_beta   90.00
_cell.angle_gamma   90.00
#
_symmetry.space_group_name_H-M   'P 1'
#
loop_
_entity.id
_entity.type
_entity.pdbx_description
1 polymer ?
#
loop_
_entity_poly.entity_id
_entity_poly.type
_entity_poly.pdbx_seq_one_letter_code
_entity_poly.pdbx_strand_id
1 'polypeptide(L)' 'MTLRIDRELQEEFDKLSAKSDRSRNELMCMALRYALEHLEFIPEAGE' A
#
# COMPACT_ATOMS: atom_id res chain seq x y z
N MET A 1 -7.87 -7.53 11.68
CA MET A 1 -6.58 -7.95 11.08
C MET A 1 -5.63 -6.78 11.22
N THR A 2 -4.41 -6.98 11.73
CA THR A 2 -3.47 -5.90 12.01
C THR A 2 -2.27 -6.02 11.09
N LEU A 3 -2.09 -5.04 10.20
CA LEU A 3 -0.94 -4.96 9.30
C LEU A 3 0.09 -4.00 9.92
N ARG A 4 1.33 -4.44 10.06
CA ARG A 4 2.43 -3.57 10.48
C ARG A 4 3.00 -2.87 9.26
N ILE A 5 2.93 -1.55 9.25
CA ILE A 5 3.48 -0.69 8.20
C ILE A 5 4.25 0.46 8.83
N ASP A 6 5.27 0.94 8.11
CA ASP A 6 6.08 2.06 8.57
C ASP A 6 5.24 3.31 8.83
N ARG A 7 5.69 4.10 9.80
CA ARG A 7 4.98 5.30 10.24
C ARG A 7 4.79 6.31 9.11
N GLU A 8 5.82 6.50 8.28
CA GLU A 8 5.75 7.40 7.13
C GLU A 8 4.64 6.97 6.16
N LEU A 9 4.52 5.67 5.90
CA LEU A 9 3.47 5.14 5.04
C LEU A 9 2.08 5.34 5.65
N GLN A 10 1.93 5.17 6.97
CA GLN A 10 0.67 5.46 7.67
C GLN A 10 0.25 6.92 7.50
N GLU A 11 1.20 7.85 7.65
CA GLU A 11 0.95 9.29 7.53
C GLU A 11 0.54 9.67 6.09
N GLU A 12 1.12 9.05 5.06
CA GLU A 12 0.70 9.26 3.67
C GLU A 12 -0.72 8.76 3.41
N PHE A 13 -1.09 7.59 3.92
CA PHE A 13 -2.47 7.10 3.80
C PHE A 13 -3.47 7.96 4.58
N ASP A 14 -3.08 8.55 5.71
CA ASP A 14 -3.90 9.51 6.45
C ASP A 14 -4.15 10.80 5.66
N LYS A 15 -3.10 11.36 5.05
CA LYS A 15 -3.24 12.52 4.16
C LYS A 15 -4.13 12.20 2.97
N LEU A 16 -4.01 11.01 2.40
CA LEU A 16 -4.82 10.58 1.26
C LEU A 16 -6.28 10.37 1.65
N SER A 17 -6.52 9.79 2.83
CA SER A 17 -7.86 9.61 3.40
C SER A 17 -8.57 10.95 3.58
N ALA A 18 -7.87 11.94 4.16
CA ALA A 18 -8.40 13.30 4.34
C ALA A 18 -8.75 14.01 3.02
N LYS A 19 -8.11 13.64 1.90
CA LYS A 19 -8.36 14.25 0.57
C LYS A 19 -9.42 13.53 -0.24
N SER A 20 -9.64 12.24 -0.01
CA SER A 20 -10.45 11.38 -0.88
C SER A 20 -11.81 10.99 -0.30
N ASP A 21 -12.11 11.39 0.94
CA ASP A 21 -13.31 10.99 1.70
C ASP A 21 -13.46 9.45 1.83
N ARG A 22 -12.33 8.73 1.72
CA ARG A 22 -12.25 7.28 1.87
C ARG A 22 -11.51 6.91 3.14
N SER A 23 -11.86 5.78 3.73
CA SER A 23 -11.14 5.30 4.91
C SER A 23 -9.71 4.89 4.55
N ARG A 24 -8.78 5.04 5.50
CA ARG A 24 -7.39 4.56 5.36
C ARG A 24 -7.35 3.09 4.91
N ASN A 25 -8.20 2.25 5.48
CA ASN A 25 -8.24 0.82 5.17
C ASN A 25 -8.70 0.56 3.73
N GLU A 26 -9.64 1.35 3.21
CA GLU A 26 -10.08 1.26 1.82
C GLU A 26 -8.93 1.59 0.86
N LEU A 27 -8.21 2.67 1.14
CA LEU A 27 -7.05 3.09 0.34
C LEU A 27 -5.92 2.06 0.38
N MET A 28 -5.66 1.47 1.55
CA MET A 28 -4.71 0.35 1.70
C MET A 28 -5.11 -0.83 0.82
N CYS A 29 -6.38 -1.24 0.85
CA CYS A 29 -6.86 -2.33 0.00
C CYS A 29 -6.73 -2.01 -1.50
N MET A 30 -7.00 -0.78 -1.92
CA MET A 30 -6.82 -0.35 -3.31
C MET A 30 -5.35 -0.39 -3.72
N ALA A 31 -4.44 0.13 -2.88
CA ALA A 31 -3.01 0.11 -3.14
C ALA A 31 -2.46 -1.31 -3.23
N LEU A 32 -2.88 -2.21 -2.34
CA LEU A 32 -2.49 -3.62 -2.37
C LEU A 32 -3.00 -4.34 -3.63
N ARG A 33 -4.24 -4.06 -4.06
CA ARG A 33 -4.77 -4.62 -5.33
C ARG A 33 -3.97 -4.13 -6.52
N TYR A 34 -3.70 -2.83 -6.58
CA TYR A 34 -2.86 -2.25 -7.63
C TYR A 34 -1.47 -2.90 -7.63
N ALA A 35 -0.84 -3.04 -6.46
CA ALA A 35 0.45 -3.72 -6.37
C ALA A 35 0.36 -5.14 -6.96
N LEU A 36 -0.63 -5.95 -6.57
CA LEU A 36 -0.79 -7.31 -7.11
C LEU A 36 -0.90 -7.38 -8.64
N GLU A 37 -1.48 -6.37 -9.28
CA GLU A 37 -1.61 -6.28 -10.75
C GLU A 37 -0.32 -5.83 -11.44
N HIS A 38 0.55 -5.12 -10.72
CA HIS A 38 1.74 -4.46 -11.27
C HIS A 38 3.07 -4.97 -10.71
N LEU A 39 3.04 -5.97 -9.82
CA LEU A 39 4.24 -6.58 -9.25
C LEU A 39 5.04 -7.26 -10.35
N GLU A 40 6.32 -6.90 -10.44
CA GLU A 40 7.29 -7.58 -11.27
C GLU A 40 8.25 -8.37 -10.37
N PHE A 41 8.44 -9.65 -10.68
CA PHE A 41 9.45 -10.44 -10.01
C PHE A 41 10.81 -10.09 -10.60
N ILE A 42 11.71 -9.59 -9.77
CA ILE A 42 13.11 -9.44 -10.14
C ILE A 42 13.73 -10.83 -9.97
N PRO A 43 14.17 -11.51 -11.05
CA PRO A 43 14.88 -12.77 -10.90
C PRO A 43 16.14 -12.49 -10.08
N GLU A 44 16.39 -13.31 -9.04
CA GLU A 44 17.67 -13.26 -8.35
C GLU A 44 18.78 -13.45 -9.40
N ALA A 45 19.77 -12.56 -9.37
CA ALA A 45 20.91 -12.68 -10.26
C ALA A 45 21.64 -13.99 -9.92
N GLY A 46 21.42 -14.99 -10.78
CA GLY A 46 22.00 -16.33 -10.83
C GLY A 46 22.99 -16.74 -9.74
N GLU A 47 22.64 -17.80 -9.02
CA GLU A 47 23.63 -18.80 -8.59
C GLU A 47 23.82 -19.87 -9.68
#